data_AF-A0A355G4U4-F1
#
_entry.id   AF-A0A355G4U4-F1
#
_cell.length_a   1.000
_cell.length_b   1.000
_cell.length_c   1.000
_cell.angle_alpha   90.00
_cell.angle_beta   90.00
_cell.angle_gamma   90.00
#
_symmetry.space_group_name_H-M   'P 1'
#
loop_
_entity.id
_entity.type
_entity.pdbx_description
1 polymer ?
#
loop_
_entity_poly.entity_id
_entity_poly.type
_entity_poly.pdbx_seq_one_letter_code
_entity_poly.pdbx_strand_id
1 'polypeptide(L)'
;MAKEPAARFATASEVSVLLEDCLAHVQQPTEVPLPPSLESQTKTGGFFSNFRRKRGLLTLSGGLAAIVLGMCFWQATEPPDIAGEWRSEGWGTVTLNREDVGLYAGTYKQPDNAASGSVDLKWSRIERRFNGTWREGEDRFGKLSIRLADEEIRGAWTTSRQSRVNPGTPELADLLWVRGSEGNADTNRIFIKGQVISVADGEAVLSVGKKDGIKVGMELIALDQGLVRGQIDIIKVEENQSIGRIHENPHDSPVEVGNLVESPRPDTLSAVNSYLKSRPAPPSESASKKKRQLRMDDIVSMDESIKVRPKSDAEKAIARLVLVYFRDQSRRAIPGILVDAGSETCVVTAGTAGIIPVGAPHAVDRTFLEIPNRPPIDAVYLPQSTKELFVYRTQQKLTDYKPSEYVLLAVGDELAAIYPGSSPQLSLTPQAARIVSFDNQAELALPPLKNKHRFEGLIQLDRSLPEGTPLFKEGQLAGLTLLGTRFLGEKANKSYMVPVERIAAFCRELKIVPEGS
;
A
#
# COMPACT_ATOMS: atom_id res chain seq x y z
N MET A 1 36.99 -23.14 -25.63
CA MET A 1 37.51 -22.22 -24.59
C MET A 1 38.15 -23.03 -23.47
N ALA A 2 39.25 -22.52 -22.89
CA ALA A 2 39.94 -23.16 -21.77
C ALA A 2 39.03 -23.24 -20.53
N LYS A 3 39.11 -24.36 -19.79
CA LYS A 3 38.26 -24.61 -18.62
C LYS A 3 38.64 -23.74 -17.42
N GLU A 4 39.91 -23.37 -17.29
CA GLU A 4 40.38 -22.52 -16.19
C GLU A 4 40.21 -21.02 -16.49
N PRO A 5 39.64 -20.22 -15.57
CA PRO A 5 39.43 -18.78 -15.75
C PRO A 5 40.71 -17.98 -16.03
N ALA A 6 41.83 -18.33 -15.38
CA ALA A 6 43.12 -17.65 -15.54
C ALA A 6 43.79 -17.90 -16.90
N ALA A 7 43.29 -18.87 -17.67
CA ALA A 7 43.82 -19.21 -19.00
C ALA A 7 42.97 -18.63 -20.15
N ARG A 8 41.97 -17.79 -19.85
CA ARG A 8 41.06 -17.25 -20.87
C ARG A 8 41.50 -15.91 -21.45
N PHE A 9 42.20 -15.10 -20.66
CA PHE A 9 42.74 -13.80 -21.05
C PHE A 9 44.11 -13.65 -20.41
N ALA A 10 45.11 -13.22 -21.19
CA ALA A 10 46.48 -13.13 -20.74
C ALA A 10 46.74 -11.89 -19.87
N THR A 11 45.94 -10.83 -20.06
CA THR A 11 46.12 -9.56 -19.34
C THR A 11 44.78 -8.86 -19.07
N ALA A 12 44.75 -7.96 -18.09
CA ALA A 12 43.59 -7.13 -17.81
C ALA A 12 43.24 -6.17 -18.96
N SER A 13 44.24 -5.75 -19.75
CA SER A 13 44.04 -4.89 -20.91
C SER A 13 43.29 -5.59 -22.05
N GLU A 14 43.42 -6.92 -22.16
CA GLU A 14 42.68 -7.71 -23.15
C GLU A 14 41.19 -7.76 -22.79
N VAL A 15 40.88 -7.84 -21.49
CA VAL A 15 39.50 -7.83 -20.99
C VAL A 15 38.85 -6.46 -21.16
N SER A 16 39.59 -5.36 -20.91
CA SER A 16 39.02 -4.02 -21.07
C SER A 16 38.64 -3.71 -22.52
N VAL A 17 39.50 -4.06 -23.48
CA VAL A 17 39.21 -3.88 -24.91
C VAL A 17 38.00 -4.72 -25.34
N LEU A 18 37.92 -5.98 -24.91
CA LEU A 18 36.77 -6.83 -25.22
C LEU A 18 35.45 -6.27 -24.66
N LEU A 19 35.49 -5.69 -23.45
CA LEU A 19 34.31 -5.08 -22.83
C LEU A 19 33.90 -3.79 -23.53
N GLU A 20 34.85 -2.97 -23.98
CA GLU A 20 34.57 -1.77 -24.78
C GLU A 20 33.91 -2.14 -26.10
N ASP A 21 34.42 -3.16 -26.80
CA ASP A 21 33.84 -3.61 -28.07
C ASP A 21 32.42 -4.22 -27.87
N CYS A 22 32.21 -4.96 -26.77
CA CYS A 22 30.88 -5.45 -26.41
C CYS A 22 29.91 -4.31 -26.09
N LEU A 23 30.38 -3.27 -25.39
CA LEU A 23 29.56 -2.12 -25.05
C LEU A 23 29.17 -1.33 -26.31
N ALA A 24 30.11 -1.16 -27.25
CA ALA A 24 29.85 -0.54 -28.53
C ALA A 24 28.79 -1.31 -29.35
N HIS A 25 28.87 -2.63 -29.39
CA HIS A 25 27.84 -3.47 -30.03
C HIS A 25 26.46 -3.31 -29.37
N VAL A 26 26.39 -3.27 -28.04
CA VAL A 26 25.10 -3.08 -27.32
C VAL A 26 24.50 -1.70 -27.61
N GLN A 27 25.33 -0.66 -27.75
CA GLN A 27 24.87 0.69 -28.06
C GLN A 27 24.40 0.83 -29.52
N GLN A 28 25.01 0.09 -30.46
CA GLN A 28 24.74 0.21 -31.90
C GLN A 28 24.75 -1.17 -32.61
N PRO A 29 23.77 -2.05 -32.34
CA PRO A 29 23.83 -3.46 -32.74
C PRO A 29 23.79 -3.71 -34.25
N THR A 30 23.29 -2.74 -35.03
CA THR A 30 23.24 -2.80 -36.50
C THR A 30 24.48 -2.23 -37.18
N GLU A 31 25.26 -1.40 -36.49
CA GLU A 31 26.42 -0.69 -37.08
C GLU A 31 27.74 -1.29 -36.61
N VAL A 32 27.80 -1.77 -35.37
CA VAL A 32 28.98 -2.39 -34.78
C VAL A 32 28.74 -3.90 -34.69
N PRO A 33 29.50 -4.76 -35.39
CA PRO A 33 29.35 -6.21 -35.30
C PRO A 33 29.85 -6.75 -33.95
N LEU A 34 29.37 -7.93 -33.56
CA LEU A 34 29.81 -8.58 -32.32
C LEU A 34 31.31 -8.91 -32.40
N PRO A 35 32.08 -8.77 -31.30
CA PRO A 35 33.51 -9.08 -31.31
C PRO A 35 33.79 -10.52 -31.77
N PRO A 36 34.74 -10.75 -32.71
CA PRO A 36 35.01 -12.08 -33.29
C PRO A 36 35.38 -13.16 -32.27
N SER A 37 35.89 -12.77 -31.10
CA SER A 37 36.20 -13.69 -30.00
C SER A 37 34.96 -14.33 -29.35
N LEU A 38 33.78 -13.75 -29.56
CA LEU A 38 32.48 -14.22 -29.08
C LEU A 38 31.65 -14.93 -30.15
N GLU A 39 32.06 -14.86 -31.42
CA GLU A 39 31.48 -15.69 -32.46
C GLU A 39 31.84 -17.16 -32.20
N SER A 40 30.85 -17.93 -31.75
CA SER A 40 31.02 -19.34 -31.45
C SER A 40 31.50 -20.07 -32.72
N GLN A 41 32.72 -20.60 -32.68
CA GLN A 41 33.21 -21.51 -33.72
C GLN A 41 32.35 -22.77 -33.76
N THR A 42 31.25 -22.73 -34.52
CA THR A 42 30.54 -23.93 -34.95
C THR A 42 31.39 -24.63 -35.99
N LYS A 43 32.36 -25.43 -35.52
CA LYS A 43 33.01 -26.43 -36.37
C LYS A 43 32.00 -27.52 -36.69
N THR A 44 31.46 -27.46 -37.90
CA THR A 44 30.70 -28.53 -38.54
C THR A 44 31.66 -29.68 -38.83
N GLY A 45 31.54 -30.79 -38.10
CA GLY A 45 32.45 -31.93 -38.24
C GLY A 45 31.95 -33.21 -37.55
N GLY A 46 31.13 -33.95 -38.30
CA GLY A 46 31.02 -35.41 -38.40
C GLY A 46 31.47 -36.39 -37.31
N PHE A 47 30.65 -37.44 -37.21
CA PHE A 47 31.00 -38.85 -36.95
C PHE A 47 31.03 -39.38 -35.50
N PHE A 48 29.95 -40.10 -35.20
CA PHE A 48 29.84 -41.33 -34.41
C PHE A 48 31.17 -42.04 -34.07
N SER A 49 31.47 -42.19 -32.78
CA SER A 49 31.74 -43.50 -32.13
C SER A 49 32.09 -43.31 -30.65
N ASN A 50 31.75 -44.33 -29.84
CA ASN A 50 32.09 -44.52 -28.42
C ASN A 50 31.17 -43.87 -27.37
N PHE A 51 29.87 -44.11 -27.45
CA PHE A 51 28.95 -43.93 -26.32
C PHE A 51 28.74 -45.24 -25.54
N ARG A 52 29.77 -45.65 -24.79
CA ARG A 52 29.67 -46.73 -23.78
C ARG A 52 30.35 -46.32 -22.48
N ARG A 53 29.94 -45.20 -21.89
CA ARG A 53 30.12 -44.86 -20.46
C ARG A 53 29.46 -43.51 -20.18
N LYS A 54 28.37 -43.53 -19.42
CA LYS A 54 27.81 -42.50 -18.51
C LYS A 54 26.27 -42.52 -18.55
N ARG A 55 25.71 -43.49 -17.82
CA ARG A 55 24.26 -43.64 -17.57
C ARG A 55 23.78 -42.86 -16.33
N GLY A 56 24.49 -41.80 -15.92
CA GLY A 56 24.29 -41.15 -14.61
C GLY A 56 23.89 -39.67 -14.63
N LEU A 57 23.70 -39.04 -15.79
CA LEU A 57 23.54 -37.57 -15.86
C LEU A 57 22.29 -37.08 -16.64
N LEU A 58 21.37 -37.97 -17.01
CA LEU A 58 20.17 -37.61 -17.79
C LEU A 58 18.86 -37.65 -17.00
N THR A 59 18.88 -38.05 -15.72
CA THR A 59 17.68 -38.05 -14.85
C THR A 59 17.47 -36.75 -14.07
N LEU A 60 18.50 -35.90 -13.91
CA LEU A 60 18.42 -34.68 -13.11
C LEU A 60 17.94 -33.43 -13.89
N SER A 61 18.02 -33.46 -15.23
CA SER A 61 17.54 -32.36 -16.09
C SER A 61 16.04 -32.42 -16.37
N GLY A 62 15.43 -33.62 -16.39
CA GLY A 62 13.97 -33.77 -16.57
C GLY A 62 13.15 -33.32 -15.36
N GLY A 63 13.61 -33.61 -14.14
CA GLY A 63 12.91 -33.21 -12.91
C GLY A 63 12.90 -31.70 -12.66
N LEU A 64 13.98 -31.01 -13.05
CA LEU A 64 14.11 -29.57 -12.83
C LEU A 64 13.23 -28.74 -13.79
N ALA A 65 13.06 -29.21 -15.03
CA ALA A 65 12.14 -28.60 -15.99
C ALA A 65 10.66 -28.74 -15.56
N ALA A 66 10.29 -29.89 -14.99
CA ALA A 66 8.94 -30.14 -14.49
C ALA A 66 8.59 -29.27 -13.26
N ILE A 67 9.54 -29.02 -12.36
CA ILE A 67 9.33 -28.17 -11.17
C ILE A 67 9.23 -26.68 -11.56
N VAL A 68 10.04 -26.21 -12.51
CA VAL A 68 9.96 -24.83 -13.02
C VAL A 68 8.64 -24.59 -13.76
N LEU A 69 8.19 -25.55 -14.58
CA LEU A 69 6.88 -25.48 -15.21
C LEU A 69 5.75 -25.49 -14.17
N GLY A 70 5.82 -26.36 -13.16
CA GLY A 70 4.83 -26.43 -12.08
C GLY A 70 4.69 -25.13 -11.26
N MET A 71 5.79 -24.42 -10.99
CA MET A 71 5.76 -23.13 -10.28
C MET A 71 5.18 -21.98 -11.12
N CYS A 72 5.37 -22.00 -12.45
CA CYS A 72 4.73 -21.02 -13.34
C CYS A 72 3.20 -21.19 -13.41
N PHE A 73 2.69 -22.41 -13.21
CA PHE A 73 1.25 -22.66 -13.17
C PHE A 73 0.59 -22.30 -11.82
N TRP A 74 1.34 -22.31 -10.71
CA TRP A 74 0.78 -22.03 -9.37
C TRP A 74 0.69 -20.55 -8.97
N GLN A 75 1.31 -19.64 -9.72
CA GLN A 75 1.14 -18.19 -9.52
C GLN A 75 0.17 -17.55 -10.53
N ALA A 76 -0.58 -18.36 -11.27
CA ALA A 76 -1.61 -17.86 -12.17
C ALA A 76 -2.82 -17.35 -11.36
N THR A 77 -2.72 -16.15 -10.82
CA THR A 77 -3.93 -15.42 -10.39
C THR A 77 -4.77 -15.18 -11.64
N GLU A 78 -5.89 -15.89 -11.70
CA GLU A 78 -6.90 -15.68 -12.72
C GLU A 78 -7.31 -14.21 -12.72
N PRO A 79 -7.50 -13.60 -13.91
CA PRO A 79 -7.96 -12.22 -13.99
C PRO A 79 -9.29 -12.08 -13.25
N PRO A 80 -9.42 -11.13 -12.29
CA PRO A 80 -10.71 -10.91 -11.66
C PRO A 80 -11.74 -10.47 -12.71
N ASP A 81 -13.00 -10.86 -12.52
CA ASP A 81 -14.06 -10.46 -13.45
C ASP A 81 -14.44 -9.00 -13.24
N ILE A 82 -14.28 -8.19 -14.28
CA ILE A 82 -14.61 -6.76 -14.29
C ILE A 82 -15.77 -6.44 -15.23
N ALA A 83 -16.43 -7.46 -15.80
CA ALA A 83 -17.60 -7.24 -16.64
C ALA A 83 -18.75 -6.61 -15.84
N GLY A 84 -19.54 -5.80 -16.55
CA GLY A 84 -20.74 -5.14 -16.02
C GLY A 84 -20.77 -3.64 -16.27
N GLU A 85 -21.79 -3.02 -15.69
CA GLU A 85 -21.97 -1.56 -15.70
C GLU A 85 -21.30 -0.94 -14.48
N TRP A 86 -20.64 0.19 -14.70
CA TRP A 86 -19.92 0.96 -13.70
C TRP A 86 -20.26 2.45 -13.86
N ARG A 87 -20.19 3.19 -12.75
CA ARG A 87 -20.45 4.63 -12.70
C ARG A 87 -19.22 5.38 -12.22
N SER A 88 -19.02 6.56 -12.78
CA SER A 88 -17.90 7.44 -12.46
C SER A 88 -18.29 8.90 -12.68
N GLU A 89 -17.79 9.80 -11.84
CA GLU A 89 -18.03 11.24 -11.96
C GLU A 89 -17.49 11.81 -13.29
N GLY A 90 -16.29 11.37 -13.71
CA GLY A 90 -15.64 11.87 -14.93
C GLY A 90 -15.91 11.07 -16.20
N TRP A 91 -16.37 9.82 -16.09
CA TRP A 91 -16.61 8.93 -17.24
C TRP A 91 -18.09 8.65 -17.48
N GLY A 92 -18.96 9.03 -16.53
CA GLY A 92 -20.37 8.71 -16.54
C GLY A 92 -20.61 7.21 -16.39
N THR A 93 -21.38 6.63 -17.32
CA THR A 93 -21.67 5.18 -17.30
C THR A 93 -20.67 4.46 -18.18
N VAL A 94 -19.98 3.45 -17.62
CA VAL A 94 -19.01 2.60 -18.30
C VAL A 94 -19.55 1.19 -18.34
N THR A 95 -19.60 0.57 -19.51
CA THR A 95 -20.05 -0.81 -19.68
C THR A 95 -18.88 -1.64 -20.20
N LEU A 96 -18.46 -2.64 -19.44
CA LEU A 96 -17.39 -3.57 -19.82
C LEU A 96 -18.00 -4.93 -20.15
N ASN A 97 -17.70 -5.42 -21.35
CA ASN A 97 -18.05 -6.74 -21.82
C ASN A 97 -16.77 -7.59 -21.87
N ARG A 98 -16.85 -8.81 -21.35
CA ARG A 98 -15.75 -9.77 -21.45
C ARG A 98 -15.74 -10.36 -22.86
N GLU A 99 -14.65 -10.17 -23.58
CA GLU A 99 -14.44 -10.78 -24.89
C GLU A 99 -13.78 -12.15 -24.76
N ASP A 100 -12.79 -12.25 -23.87
CA ASP A 100 -12.05 -13.48 -23.56
C ASP A 100 -11.50 -13.39 -22.12
N VAL A 101 -10.84 -14.45 -21.64
CA VAL A 101 -10.25 -14.51 -20.30
C VAL A 101 -9.17 -13.42 -20.15
N GLY A 102 -9.52 -12.38 -19.39
CA GLY A 102 -8.64 -11.23 -19.17
C GLY A 102 -8.65 -10.20 -20.31
N LEU A 103 -9.54 -10.31 -21.28
CA LEU A 103 -9.76 -9.32 -22.35
C LEU A 103 -11.17 -8.74 -22.23
N TYR A 104 -11.25 -7.42 -22.16
CA TYR A 104 -12.51 -6.71 -22.02
C TYR A 104 -12.56 -5.56 -23.02
N ALA A 105 -13.71 -5.40 -23.66
CA ALA A 105 -14.03 -4.24 -24.47
C ALA A 105 -15.30 -3.59 -23.94
N GLY A 106 -15.40 -2.28 -24.09
CA GLY A 106 -16.47 -1.54 -23.46
C GLY A 106 -16.70 -0.18 -24.07
N THR A 107 -17.74 0.46 -23.57
CA THR A 107 -18.10 1.83 -23.93
C THR A 107 -18.28 2.65 -22.68
N TYR A 108 -18.11 3.96 -22.80
CA TYR A 108 -18.52 4.87 -21.76
C TYR A 108 -19.26 6.07 -22.31
N LYS A 109 -20.10 6.69 -21.48
CA LYS A 109 -20.88 7.86 -21.85
C LYS A 109 -20.90 8.86 -20.70
N GLN A 110 -20.25 10.00 -20.91
CA GLN A 110 -20.28 11.11 -19.96
C GLN A 110 -21.67 11.75 -19.91
N PRO A 111 -22.10 12.30 -18.77
CA PRO A 111 -23.42 12.92 -18.64
C PRO A 111 -23.66 14.05 -19.64
N ASP A 112 -22.64 14.88 -19.87
CA ASP A 112 -22.72 16.09 -20.68
C ASP A 112 -22.25 15.91 -22.13
N ASN A 113 -21.80 14.71 -22.48
CA ASN A 113 -21.29 14.41 -23.83
C ASN A 113 -22.24 13.45 -24.55
N ALA A 114 -22.74 13.87 -25.70
CA ALA A 114 -23.58 13.02 -26.55
C ALA A 114 -22.79 11.84 -27.15
N ALA A 115 -21.48 12.01 -27.34
CA ALA A 115 -20.61 10.98 -27.91
C ALA A 115 -20.20 9.95 -26.85
N SER A 116 -20.42 8.67 -27.15
CA SER A 116 -19.85 7.56 -26.38
C SER A 116 -18.39 7.34 -26.76
N GLY A 117 -17.54 7.07 -25.78
CA GLY A 117 -16.18 6.57 -26.00
C GLY A 117 -16.10 5.05 -25.93
N SER A 118 -14.99 4.48 -26.41
CA SER A 118 -14.66 3.06 -26.32
C SER A 118 -13.50 2.83 -25.35
N VAL A 119 -13.47 1.64 -24.76
CA VAL A 119 -12.44 1.17 -23.82
C VAL A 119 -12.05 -0.24 -24.21
N ASP A 120 -10.75 -0.50 -24.32
CA ASP A 120 -10.18 -1.82 -24.56
C ASP A 120 -9.17 -2.13 -23.46
N LEU A 121 -9.27 -3.30 -22.84
CA LEU A 121 -8.51 -3.66 -21.65
C LEU A 121 -7.99 -5.10 -21.73
N LYS A 122 -6.75 -5.27 -21.31
CA LYS A 122 -6.08 -6.57 -21.22
C LYS A 122 -5.43 -6.76 -19.87
N TRP A 123 -5.67 -7.91 -19.26
CA TRP A 123 -5.04 -8.32 -18.02
C TRP A 123 -3.54 -8.51 -18.19
N SER A 124 -2.76 -7.76 -17.42
CA SER A 124 -1.34 -7.99 -17.22
C SER A 124 -1.14 -8.82 -15.95
N ARG A 125 -0.75 -10.08 -16.12
CA ARG A 125 -0.46 -10.97 -15.00
C ARG A 125 0.72 -10.48 -14.14
N ILE A 126 1.71 -9.86 -14.78
CA ILE A 126 2.92 -9.36 -14.13
C ILE A 126 2.58 -8.15 -13.24
N GLU A 127 1.75 -7.24 -13.76
CA GLU A 127 1.40 -6.01 -13.05
C GLU A 127 0.18 -6.19 -12.13
N ARG A 128 -0.57 -7.29 -12.29
CA ARG A 128 -1.85 -7.56 -11.61
C ARG A 128 -2.86 -6.44 -11.83
N ARG A 129 -2.91 -5.93 -13.06
CA ARG A 129 -3.78 -4.83 -13.50
C ARG A 129 -4.31 -5.09 -14.90
N PHE A 130 -5.43 -4.46 -15.23
CA PHE A 130 -5.90 -4.33 -16.60
C PHE A 130 -5.30 -3.08 -17.21
N ASN A 131 -4.61 -3.25 -18.33
CA ASN A 131 -4.03 -2.16 -19.09
C ASN A 131 -4.67 -2.10 -20.46
N GLY A 132 -4.82 -0.91 -20.99
CA GLY A 132 -5.27 -0.76 -22.35
C GLY A 132 -5.50 0.68 -22.74
N THR A 133 -6.50 0.92 -23.58
CA THR A 133 -6.71 2.20 -24.24
C THR A 133 -8.15 2.66 -24.13
N TRP A 134 -8.33 3.96 -24.19
CA TRP A 134 -9.63 4.58 -24.32
C TRP A 134 -9.63 5.56 -25.49
N ARG A 135 -10.81 5.80 -26.06
CA ARG A 135 -10.98 6.69 -27.23
C ARG A 135 -12.38 7.32 -27.25
N GLU A 136 -12.45 8.60 -27.62
CA GLU A 136 -13.68 9.32 -27.99
C GLU A 136 -13.52 9.83 -29.42
N GLY A 137 -14.27 9.26 -30.37
CA GLY A 137 -14.13 9.59 -31.78
C GLY A 137 -12.71 9.34 -32.31
N GLU A 138 -12.25 10.14 -33.27
CA GLU A 138 -10.89 10.04 -33.81
C GLU A 138 -9.89 10.96 -33.08
N ASP A 139 -10.40 11.99 -32.40
CA ASP A 139 -9.61 13.14 -31.99
C ASP A 139 -9.13 13.07 -30.54
N ARG A 140 -9.68 12.16 -29.72
CA ARG A 140 -9.32 12.05 -28.31
C ARG A 140 -9.10 10.61 -27.89
N PHE A 141 -7.91 10.29 -27.39
CA PHE A 141 -7.56 8.93 -26.98
C PHE A 141 -6.39 8.90 -26.02
N GLY A 142 -6.22 7.78 -25.33
CA GLY A 142 -5.12 7.60 -24.38
C GLY A 142 -5.03 6.21 -23.79
N LYS A 143 -4.38 6.09 -22.62
CA LYS A 143 -4.12 4.81 -21.95
C LYS A 143 -4.84 4.71 -20.62
N LEU A 144 -5.14 3.47 -20.23
CA LEU A 144 -5.75 3.09 -18.96
C LEU A 144 -4.89 2.06 -18.23
N SER A 145 -4.81 2.17 -16.90
CA SER A 145 -4.30 1.11 -16.02
C SER A 145 -5.15 1.00 -14.76
N ILE A 146 -5.97 -0.05 -14.69
CA ILE A 146 -7.01 -0.23 -13.67
C ILE A 146 -6.88 -1.57 -12.95
N ARG A 147 -7.45 -1.68 -11.76
CA ARG A 147 -7.54 -2.92 -10.98
C ARG A 147 -8.86 -2.97 -10.23
N LEU A 148 -9.36 -4.18 -10.01
CA LEU A 148 -10.47 -4.41 -9.10
C LEU A 148 -9.96 -4.36 -7.66
N ALA A 149 -10.59 -3.54 -6.83
CA ALA A 149 -10.39 -3.46 -5.39
C ALA A 149 -11.78 -3.56 -4.74
N ASP A 150 -12.08 -4.72 -4.15
CA ASP A 150 -13.40 -5.07 -3.64
C ASP A 150 -14.48 -4.99 -4.74
N GLU A 151 -15.48 -4.11 -4.58
CA GLU A 151 -16.56 -3.87 -5.55
C GLU A 151 -16.34 -2.61 -6.41
N GLU A 152 -15.12 -2.06 -6.39
CA GLU A 152 -14.75 -0.86 -7.14
C GLU A 152 -13.58 -1.14 -8.08
N ILE A 153 -13.58 -0.45 -9.22
CA ILE A 153 -12.42 -0.40 -10.10
C ILE A 153 -11.68 0.91 -9.84
N ARG A 154 -10.38 0.78 -9.53
CA ARG A 154 -9.48 1.90 -9.26
C ARG A 154 -8.32 1.89 -10.23
N GLY A 155 -7.86 3.05 -10.64
CA GLY A 155 -6.74 3.11 -11.58
C GLY A 155 -6.29 4.51 -11.89
N ALA A 156 -5.59 4.61 -13.01
CA ALA A 156 -5.23 5.89 -13.59
C ALA A 156 -5.40 5.85 -15.11
N TRP A 157 -5.56 7.02 -15.70
CA TRP A 157 -5.64 7.21 -17.14
C TRP A 157 -4.80 8.40 -17.57
N THR A 158 -4.40 8.39 -18.85
CA THR A 158 -3.64 9.46 -19.47
C THR A 158 -4.26 9.82 -20.81
N THR A 159 -4.07 11.05 -21.28
CA THR A 159 -4.38 11.45 -22.66
C THR A 159 -3.11 11.39 -23.51
N SER A 160 -3.20 10.86 -24.73
CA SER A 160 -2.07 10.84 -25.66
C SER A 160 -1.65 12.27 -26.02
N ARG A 161 -0.35 12.53 -26.16
CA ARG A 161 0.16 13.80 -26.72
C ARG A 161 -0.20 13.98 -28.21
N GLN A 162 -0.61 12.91 -28.88
CA GLN A 162 -1.11 12.93 -30.26
C GLN A 162 -2.62 13.19 -30.35
N SER A 163 -3.32 13.27 -29.22
CA SER A 163 -4.73 13.64 -29.15
C SER A 163 -4.92 15.07 -29.68
N ARG A 164 -5.90 15.31 -30.56
CA ARG A 164 -6.21 16.66 -31.02
C ARG A 164 -6.93 17.47 -29.95
N VAL A 165 -7.71 16.80 -29.10
CA VAL A 165 -8.38 17.41 -27.95
C VAL A 165 -7.53 17.19 -26.70
N ASN A 166 -7.09 18.28 -26.07
CA ASN A 166 -6.31 18.28 -24.83
C ASN A 166 -5.07 17.34 -24.87
N PRO A 167 -4.16 17.51 -25.85
CA PRO A 167 -2.97 16.66 -26.02
C PRO A 167 -2.16 16.56 -24.72
N GLY A 168 -1.95 15.34 -24.24
CA GLY A 168 -1.17 15.11 -23.02
C GLY A 168 -1.82 15.56 -21.72
N THR A 169 -3.08 16.00 -21.74
CA THR A 169 -3.80 16.50 -20.57
C THR A 169 -5.07 15.67 -20.31
N PRO A 170 -5.20 15.04 -19.12
CA PRO A 170 -4.19 14.96 -18.07
C PRO A 170 -2.99 14.08 -18.49
N GLU A 171 -1.82 14.43 -17.95
CA GLU A 171 -0.63 13.58 -18.09
C GLU A 171 -0.79 12.30 -17.27
N LEU A 172 -1.47 12.40 -16.12
CA LEU A 172 -1.94 11.30 -15.30
C LEU A 172 -3.13 11.79 -14.45
N ALA A 173 -4.24 11.06 -14.45
CA ALA A 173 -5.38 11.32 -13.58
C ALA A 173 -5.89 10.03 -12.95
N ASP A 174 -6.35 10.13 -11.70
CA ASP A 174 -6.97 9.01 -10.99
C ASP A 174 -8.31 8.62 -11.60
N LEU A 175 -8.66 7.35 -11.43
CA LEU A 175 -9.90 6.75 -11.94
C LEU A 175 -10.55 5.93 -10.84
N LEU A 176 -11.84 6.19 -10.62
CA LEU A 176 -12.71 5.42 -9.74
C LEU A 176 -14.03 5.12 -10.47
N TRP A 177 -14.33 3.83 -10.57
CA TRP A 177 -15.53 3.27 -11.17
C TRP A 177 -16.23 2.39 -10.13
N VAL A 178 -17.48 2.70 -9.80
CA VAL A 178 -18.28 1.96 -8.81
C VAL A 178 -19.33 1.14 -9.54
N ARG A 179 -19.58 -0.11 -9.14
CA ARG A 179 -20.54 -0.97 -9.83
C ARG A 179 -21.92 -0.30 -9.87
N GLY A 180 -22.48 -0.18 -11.07
CA GLY A 180 -23.85 0.27 -11.27
C GLY A 180 -24.74 -0.77 -10.62
N SER A 181 -25.36 -0.44 -9.48
CA SER A 181 -26.47 -1.24 -9.00
C SER A 181 -27.54 -1.15 -10.06
N GLU A 182 -27.84 -2.28 -10.72
CA GLU A 182 -29.00 -2.37 -11.59
C GLU A 182 -30.16 -1.73 -10.85
N GLY A 183 -30.81 -0.79 -11.51
CA GLY A 183 -32.01 -0.15 -11.02
C GLY A 183 -33.13 -1.19 -10.92
N ASN A 184 -33.05 -2.04 -9.91
CA ASN A 184 -34.18 -2.75 -9.39
C ASN A 184 -34.96 -1.72 -8.57
N ALA A 185 -35.64 -0.84 -9.31
CA ALA A 185 -36.64 0.09 -8.82
C ALA A 185 -37.94 -0.66 -8.42
N ASP A 186 -37.82 -1.91 -7.98
CA ASP A 186 -38.84 -2.54 -7.16
C ASP A 186 -38.49 -2.20 -5.71
N THR A 187 -39.01 -1.05 -5.29
CA THR A 187 -38.89 -0.53 -3.94
C THR A 187 -39.73 -1.38 -3.01
N ASN A 188 -39.24 -2.59 -2.70
CA ASN A 188 -39.40 -3.08 -1.35
C ASN A 188 -38.52 -2.16 -0.49
N ARG A 189 -39.06 -0.97 -0.16
CA ARG A 189 -38.45 0.03 0.71
C ARG A 189 -38.18 -0.64 2.03
N ILE A 190 -36.99 -1.20 2.18
CA ILE A 190 -36.51 -1.69 3.46
C ILE A 190 -36.45 -0.44 4.34
N PHE A 191 -37.41 -0.33 5.25
CA PHE A 191 -37.39 0.69 6.28
C PHE A 191 -36.23 0.35 7.20
N ILE A 192 -35.08 0.95 6.92
CA ILE A 192 -33.89 0.80 7.74
C ILE A 192 -34.15 1.56 9.03
N LYS A 193 -34.09 0.86 10.16
CA LYS A 193 -34.12 1.44 11.51
C LYS A 193 -32.96 0.89 12.30
N GLY A 194 -32.09 1.79 12.73
CA GLY A 194 -30.92 1.48 13.56
C GLY A 194 -30.72 2.52 14.64
N GLN A 195 -29.61 2.41 15.35
CA GLN A 195 -29.17 3.41 16.32
C GLN A 195 -27.70 3.73 16.11
N VAL A 196 -27.31 4.94 16.48
CA VAL A 196 -25.90 5.33 16.61
C VAL A 196 -25.32 4.64 17.85
N ILE A 197 -24.35 3.76 17.65
CA ILE A 197 -23.68 2.99 18.71
C ILE A 197 -22.52 3.80 19.29
N SER A 198 -21.73 4.46 18.45
CA SER A 198 -20.62 5.30 18.86
C SER A 198 -20.43 6.45 17.87
N VAL A 199 -19.85 7.56 18.36
CA VAL A 199 -19.52 8.75 17.56
C VAL A 199 -18.09 9.17 17.90
N ALA A 200 -17.22 9.22 16.90
CA ALA A 200 -15.84 9.66 17.06
C ALA A 200 -15.31 10.26 15.76
N ASP A 201 -14.51 11.33 15.88
CA ASP A 201 -13.80 11.95 14.73
C ASP A 201 -14.70 12.34 13.53
N GLY A 202 -15.98 12.68 13.77
CA GLY A 202 -16.95 12.98 12.71
C GLY A 202 -17.50 11.75 11.98
N GLU A 203 -17.32 10.56 12.54
CA GLU A 203 -17.88 9.30 12.06
C GLU A 203 -18.79 8.68 13.13
N ALA A 204 -19.83 7.97 12.66
CA ALA A 204 -20.77 7.24 13.50
C ALA A 204 -20.75 5.76 13.16
N VAL A 205 -20.69 4.90 14.18
CA VAL A 205 -20.96 3.46 14.04
C VAL A 205 -22.45 3.23 14.25
N LEU A 206 -23.09 2.49 13.36
CA LEU A 206 -24.53 2.27 13.34
C LEU A 206 -24.85 0.80 13.58
N SER A 207 -25.94 0.52 14.29
CA SER A 207 -26.41 -0.83 14.61
C SER A 207 -27.05 -1.59 13.43
N VAL A 208 -26.86 -1.09 12.21
CA VAL A 208 -27.41 -1.64 10.97
C VAL A 208 -26.27 -1.93 10.00
N GLY A 209 -26.32 -3.10 9.38
CA GLY A 209 -25.26 -3.60 8.50
C GLY A 209 -25.80 -4.19 7.21
N LYS A 210 -24.98 -5.01 6.56
CA LYS A 210 -25.28 -5.66 5.27
C LYS A 210 -26.58 -6.48 5.32
N LYS A 211 -26.81 -7.19 6.43
CA LYS A 211 -28.04 -7.98 6.64
C LYS A 211 -29.31 -7.13 6.63
N ASP A 212 -29.19 -5.86 7.01
CA ASP A 212 -30.29 -4.89 7.11
C ASP A 212 -30.46 -4.11 5.79
N GLY A 213 -29.72 -4.48 4.75
CA GLY A 213 -29.77 -3.86 3.42
C GLY A 213 -28.88 -2.63 3.26
N ILE A 214 -28.02 -2.32 4.23
CA ILE A 214 -27.10 -1.18 4.17
C ILE A 214 -26.03 -1.42 3.10
N LYS A 215 -25.68 -0.37 2.34
CA LYS A 215 -24.61 -0.36 1.35
C LYS A 215 -23.73 0.87 1.50
N VAL A 216 -22.46 0.76 1.11
CA VAL A 216 -21.56 1.92 0.99
C VAL A 216 -22.16 2.92 0.00
N GLY A 217 -22.14 4.21 0.36
CA GLY A 217 -22.74 5.30 -0.39
C GLY A 217 -24.22 5.55 -0.08
N MET A 218 -24.86 4.77 0.80
CA MET A 218 -26.20 5.13 1.29
C MET A 218 -26.16 6.36 2.20
N GLU A 219 -27.18 7.20 2.11
CA GLU A 219 -27.40 8.33 3.01
C GLU A 219 -28.47 7.97 4.03
N LEU A 220 -28.17 8.18 5.31
CA LEU A 220 -29.10 8.00 6.42
C LEU A 220 -29.26 9.31 7.20
N ILE A 221 -30.32 9.41 7.99
CA ILE A 221 -30.52 10.54 8.90
C ILE A 221 -30.47 10.06 10.35
N ALA A 222 -29.74 10.79 11.19
CA ALA A 222 -29.79 10.63 12.63
C ALA A 222 -30.92 11.49 13.21
N LEU A 223 -31.71 10.89 14.09
CA LEU A 223 -32.89 11.46 14.71
C LEU A 223 -32.77 11.37 16.23
N ASP A 224 -33.17 12.44 16.90
CA ASP A 224 -33.37 12.46 18.34
C ASP A 224 -34.75 13.02 18.63
N GLN A 225 -35.60 12.21 19.28
CA GLN A 225 -37.01 12.53 19.53
C GLN A 225 -37.78 12.96 18.26
N GLY A 226 -37.39 12.43 17.09
CA GLY A 226 -37.99 12.75 15.79
C GLY A 226 -37.45 14.00 15.10
N LEU A 227 -36.48 14.70 15.69
CA LEU A 227 -35.78 15.82 15.08
C LEU A 227 -34.48 15.34 14.42
N VAL A 228 -34.21 15.82 13.20
CA VAL A 228 -32.96 15.49 12.47
C VAL A 228 -31.78 16.17 13.15
N ARG A 229 -30.78 15.38 13.53
CA ARG A 229 -29.52 15.84 14.14
C ARG A 229 -28.37 15.91 13.15
N GLY A 230 -28.39 15.07 12.12
CA GLY A 230 -27.37 15.08 11.07
C GLY A 230 -27.68 14.07 9.97
N GLN A 231 -27.01 14.25 8.84
CA GLN A 231 -26.96 13.27 7.77
C GLN A 231 -25.72 12.38 7.95
N ILE A 232 -25.84 11.09 7.61
CA ILE A 232 -24.76 10.12 7.74
C ILE A 232 -24.56 9.42 6.40
N ASP A 233 -23.39 9.60 5.80
CA ASP A 233 -23.01 8.97 4.53
C ASP A 233 -22.23 7.68 4.83
N ILE A 234 -22.77 6.53 4.43
CA ILE A 234 -22.17 5.23 4.74
C ILE A 234 -20.86 5.02 3.97
N ILE A 235 -19.75 4.84 4.68
CA ILE A 235 -18.41 4.66 4.12
C ILE A 235 -17.87 3.24 4.28
N LYS A 236 -18.40 2.46 5.24
CA LYS A 236 -18.03 1.06 5.47
C LYS A 236 -19.24 0.27 5.93
N VAL A 237 -19.38 -0.98 5.47
CA VAL A 237 -20.47 -1.87 5.87
C VAL A 237 -19.89 -3.22 6.30
N GLU A 238 -20.32 -3.69 7.46
CA GLU A 238 -20.07 -5.03 7.99
C GLU A 238 -21.40 -5.78 8.10
N GLU A 239 -21.38 -7.05 8.53
CA GLU A 239 -22.58 -7.90 8.51
C GLU A 239 -23.72 -7.33 9.37
N ASN A 240 -23.39 -6.84 10.57
CA ASN A 240 -24.36 -6.37 11.58
C ASN A 240 -24.26 -4.88 11.90
N GLN A 241 -23.29 -4.17 11.33
CA GLN A 241 -23.00 -2.78 11.63
C GLN A 241 -22.45 -2.05 10.41
N SER A 242 -22.50 -0.73 10.43
CA SER A 242 -21.89 0.12 9.40
C SER A 242 -21.22 1.32 10.05
N ILE A 243 -20.33 1.95 9.30
CA ILE A 243 -19.66 3.19 9.67
C ILE A 243 -20.03 4.22 8.61
N GLY A 244 -20.48 5.39 9.06
CA GLY A 244 -20.79 6.51 8.19
C GLY A 244 -20.15 7.82 8.66
N ARG A 245 -19.89 8.71 7.71
CA ARG A 245 -19.41 10.06 7.98
C ARG A 245 -20.59 10.96 8.34
N ILE A 246 -20.45 11.72 9.42
CA ILE A 246 -21.49 12.61 9.92
C ILE A 246 -21.35 13.98 9.25
N HIS A 247 -22.44 14.44 8.68
CA HIS A 247 -22.65 15.79 8.19
C HIS A 247 -23.58 16.50 9.17
N GLU A 248 -22.97 17.09 10.21
CA GLU A 248 -23.68 17.87 11.22
C GLU A 248 -24.00 19.27 10.71
N ASN A 249 -25.16 19.78 11.09
CA ASN A 249 -25.44 21.19 10.95
C ASN A 249 -24.78 21.95 12.10
N PRO A 250 -23.95 22.98 11.85
CA PRO A 250 -23.32 23.77 12.92
C PRO A 250 -24.30 24.45 13.88
N HIS A 251 -25.60 24.43 13.59
CA HIS A 251 -26.66 25.06 14.37
C HIS A 251 -27.55 24.07 15.17
N ASP A 252 -27.36 22.77 15.01
CA ASP A 252 -28.13 21.74 15.73
C ASP A 252 -27.27 21.01 16.77
N SER A 253 -27.93 20.34 17.72
CA SER A 253 -27.24 19.43 18.65
C SER A 253 -26.54 18.32 17.86
N PRO A 254 -25.29 17.95 18.22
CA PRO A 254 -24.51 16.98 17.49
C PRO A 254 -25.20 15.61 17.46
N VAL A 255 -24.78 14.76 16.54
CA VAL A 255 -25.22 13.36 16.54
C VAL A 255 -24.63 12.68 17.76
N GLU A 256 -25.48 12.08 18.58
CA GLU A 256 -25.09 11.43 19.83
C GLU A 256 -25.39 9.93 19.82
N VAL A 257 -24.68 9.19 20.68
CA VAL A 257 -24.95 7.77 20.94
C VAL A 257 -26.40 7.58 21.37
N GLY A 258 -27.07 6.60 20.77
CA GLY A 258 -28.48 6.30 21.00
C GLY A 258 -29.44 7.06 20.08
N ASN A 259 -28.97 8.00 19.26
CA ASN A 259 -29.80 8.62 18.22
C ASN A 259 -30.33 7.53 17.25
N LEU A 260 -31.60 7.64 16.87
CA LEU A 260 -32.25 6.74 15.95
C LEU A 260 -31.77 7.03 14.53
N VAL A 261 -31.50 6.00 13.74
CA VAL A 261 -31.03 6.16 12.36
C VAL A 261 -32.07 5.58 11.41
N GLU A 262 -32.52 6.38 10.45
CA GLU A 262 -33.50 5.94 9.46
C GLU A 262 -33.09 6.33 8.03
N SER A 263 -33.58 5.55 7.06
CA SER A 263 -33.48 5.94 5.65
C SER A 263 -34.35 7.19 5.41
N PRO A 264 -33.83 8.25 4.76
CA PRO A 264 -34.60 9.46 4.52
C PRO A 264 -35.86 9.19 3.69
N ARG A 265 -37.00 9.75 4.12
CA ARG A 265 -38.20 9.76 3.27
C ARG A 265 -38.06 10.82 2.18
N PRO A 266 -38.61 10.61 0.97
CA PRO A 266 -38.51 11.57 -0.13
C PRO A 266 -38.93 12.98 0.26
N ASP A 267 -39.99 13.10 1.07
CA ASP A 267 -40.54 14.39 1.50
C ASP A 267 -39.69 15.05 2.61
N THR A 268 -38.86 14.28 3.31
CA THR A 268 -37.99 14.76 4.39
C THR A 268 -36.68 15.35 3.86
N LEU A 269 -36.13 14.83 2.75
CA LEU A 269 -34.87 15.34 2.17
C LEU A 269 -35.02 16.75 1.60
N SER A 270 -36.15 17.05 0.96
CA SER A 270 -36.46 18.41 0.49
C SER A 270 -36.59 19.39 1.66
N ALA A 271 -37.28 18.99 2.74
CA ALA A 271 -37.46 19.82 3.92
C ALA A 271 -36.15 20.03 4.69
N VAL A 272 -35.32 18.99 4.84
CA VAL A 272 -34.01 19.06 5.51
C VAL A 272 -33.04 19.95 4.72
N ASN A 273 -32.93 19.77 3.40
CA ASN A 273 -32.04 20.61 2.57
C ASN A 273 -32.48 22.07 2.51
N SER A 274 -33.78 22.36 2.59
CA SER A 274 -34.29 23.73 2.72
C SER A 274 -34.08 24.30 4.12
N TYR A 275 -34.25 23.50 5.17
CA TYR A 275 -34.07 23.88 6.58
C TYR A 275 -32.59 24.16 6.92
N LEU A 276 -31.65 23.34 6.40
CA LEU A 276 -30.21 23.51 6.56
C LEU A 276 -29.68 24.83 5.96
N LYS A 277 -30.40 25.41 4.99
CA LYS A 277 -29.95 26.61 4.26
C LYS A 277 -30.47 27.93 4.83
N SER A 278 -31.45 27.95 5.73
CA SER A 278 -32.31 29.13 5.93
C SER A 278 -32.30 29.80 7.30
N ARG A 279 -31.37 29.52 8.24
CA ARG A 279 -31.40 30.16 9.58
C ARG A 279 -30.15 31.00 9.92
N PRO A 280 -30.29 32.25 10.41
CA PRO A 280 -29.17 33.05 10.92
C PRO A 280 -28.74 32.59 12.32
N ALA A 281 -27.44 32.71 12.61
CA ALA A 281 -26.80 32.25 13.84
C ALA A 281 -27.28 33.00 15.11
N PRO A 282 -27.51 32.30 16.25
CA PRO A 282 -27.73 32.94 17.54
C PRO A 282 -26.40 33.33 18.23
N PRO A 283 -26.43 34.31 19.15
CA PRO A 283 -25.24 34.81 19.82
C PRO A 283 -24.74 33.82 20.87
N SER A 284 -23.42 33.66 20.93
CA SER A 284 -22.70 32.72 21.79
C SER A 284 -22.81 33.09 23.27
N GLU A 285 -23.33 32.20 24.09
CA GLU A 285 -23.10 32.21 25.54
C GLU A 285 -22.73 30.81 26.05
N SER A 286 -21.91 30.82 27.11
CA SER A 286 -21.10 29.72 27.61
C SER A 286 -21.84 28.78 28.56
N ALA A 287 -21.52 27.48 28.53
CA ALA A 287 -21.79 26.55 29.63
C ALA A 287 -20.81 25.36 29.53
N SER A 288 -19.78 25.27 30.36
CA SER A 288 -19.79 24.86 31.78
C SER A 288 -19.88 23.34 31.99
N LYS A 289 -18.77 22.80 32.49
CA LYS A 289 -18.56 21.47 33.08
C LYS A 289 -19.73 20.99 33.93
N LYS A 290 -20.17 19.74 33.72
CA LYS A 290 -20.78 18.93 34.77
C LYS A 290 -20.32 17.48 34.69
N LYS A 291 -19.42 17.10 35.60
CA LYS A 291 -19.09 15.71 35.94
C LYS A 291 -20.36 15.00 36.41
N ARG A 292 -20.65 13.83 35.84
CA ARG A 292 -21.50 12.82 36.47
C ARG A 292 -20.76 11.49 36.49
N GLN A 293 -20.59 11.00 37.70
CA GLN A 293 -20.00 9.73 38.07
C GLN A 293 -21.14 8.70 38.10
N LEU A 294 -21.05 7.63 37.32
CA LEU A 294 -21.96 6.49 37.39
C LEU A 294 -21.19 5.20 37.06
N ARG A 295 -21.04 4.42 38.14
CA ARG A 295 -20.83 2.97 38.30
C ARG A 295 -20.02 2.18 37.26
N MET A 296 -18.88 1.67 37.76
CA MET A 296 -18.34 0.34 37.47
C MET A 296 -19.47 -0.69 37.57
N ASP A 297 -19.67 -1.42 36.48
CA ASP A 297 -19.89 -2.88 36.39
C ASP A 297 -20.65 -3.14 35.07
N ASP A 298 -19.90 -3.30 33.98
CA ASP A 298 -20.23 -4.19 32.86
C ASP A 298 -19.02 -4.27 31.92
N ILE A 299 -18.29 -5.39 32.06
CA ILE A 299 -17.17 -5.79 31.20
C ILE A 299 -17.78 -6.58 30.03
N VAL A 300 -17.81 -5.96 28.85
CA VAL A 300 -17.69 -6.69 27.57
C VAL A 300 -16.68 -5.92 26.72
N SER A 301 -15.56 -6.58 26.45
CA SER A 301 -14.41 -6.07 25.72
C SER A 301 -14.74 -5.82 24.24
N MET A 302 -14.71 -4.57 23.82
CA MET A 302 -14.43 -4.18 22.44
C MET A 302 -13.30 -3.15 22.47
N ASP A 303 -12.20 -3.49 21.80
CA ASP A 303 -10.92 -2.79 21.71
C ASP A 303 -11.10 -1.45 20.96
N GLU A 304 -11.71 -0.44 21.60
CA GLU A 304 -11.61 0.95 21.17
C GLU A 304 -10.17 1.42 21.36
N SER A 305 -9.41 1.44 20.26
CA SER A 305 -8.07 2.03 20.26
C SER A 305 -8.15 3.53 20.59
N ILE A 306 -8.00 3.87 21.87
CA ILE A 306 -7.80 5.25 22.32
C ILE A 306 -6.53 5.75 21.61
N LYS A 307 -6.68 6.58 20.58
CA LYS A 307 -5.57 7.17 19.84
C LYS A 307 -4.86 8.19 20.75
N VAL A 308 -3.74 7.78 21.36
CA VAL A 308 -2.95 8.64 22.25
C VAL A 308 -1.92 9.42 21.43
N ARG A 309 -1.71 10.71 21.74
CA ARG A 309 -0.65 11.51 21.10
C ARG A 309 0.73 11.06 21.58
N PRO A 310 1.75 11.01 20.70
CA PRO A 310 3.15 10.79 21.08
C PRO A 310 3.62 11.76 22.17
N LYS A 311 4.27 11.23 23.20
CA LYS A 311 4.79 11.97 24.36
C LYS A 311 6.31 11.84 24.48
N SER A 312 6.85 10.64 24.32
CA SER A 312 8.28 10.39 24.48
C SER A 312 9.09 10.85 23.27
N ASP A 313 10.40 10.98 23.43
CA ASP A 313 11.30 11.33 22.33
C ASP A 313 11.32 10.24 21.25
N ALA A 314 11.23 8.97 21.65
CA ALA A 314 11.14 7.84 20.73
C ALA A 314 9.86 7.88 19.90
N GLU A 315 8.71 8.16 20.54
CA GLU A 315 7.41 8.24 19.87
C GLU A 315 7.32 9.43 18.91
N LYS A 316 8.01 10.54 19.23
CA LYS A 316 8.10 11.73 18.38
C LYS A 316 9.09 11.56 17.22
N ALA A 317 10.02 10.62 17.33
CA ALA A 317 11.02 10.32 16.31
C ALA A 317 10.47 9.48 15.15
N ILE A 318 9.15 9.40 14.95
CA ILE A 318 8.55 8.65 13.85
C ILE A 318 8.32 9.53 12.63
N ALA A 319 8.68 9.01 11.45
CA ALA A 319 8.43 9.63 10.16
C ALA A 319 7.89 8.60 9.16
N ARG A 320 7.34 9.08 8.04
CA ARG A 320 7.05 8.25 6.88
C ARG A 320 8.14 8.46 5.85
N LEU A 321 8.83 7.39 5.50
CA LEU A 321 9.72 7.34 4.35
C LEU A 321 8.89 7.04 3.10
N VAL A 322 8.88 7.94 2.13
CA VAL A 322 8.17 7.78 0.87
C VAL A 322 9.17 7.47 -0.24
N LEU A 323 8.99 6.32 -0.89
CA LEU A 323 9.70 5.91 -2.09
C LEU A 323 8.81 6.20 -3.30
N VAL A 324 9.30 6.99 -4.25
CA VAL A 324 8.60 7.30 -5.51
C VAL A 324 9.23 6.51 -6.65
N TYR A 325 8.41 5.76 -7.39
CA TYR A 325 8.90 4.88 -8.45
C TYR A 325 8.87 5.53 -9.85
N PHE A 326 9.97 5.48 -10.60
CA PHE A 326 10.23 6.18 -11.86
C PHE A 326 9.17 5.94 -12.95
N ARG A 327 8.70 4.68 -13.12
CA ARG A 327 7.86 4.31 -14.28
C ARG A 327 6.39 4.66 -14.13
N ASP A 328 5.84 4.49 -12.93
CA ASP A 328 4.41 4.66 -12.67
C ASP A 328 4.13 5.78 -11.67
N GLN A 329 5.17 6.44 -11.18
CA GLN A 329 5.11 7.46 -10.13
C GLN A 329 4.38 6.94 -8.88
N SER A 330 4.31 5.62 -8.71
CA SER A 330 3.70 5.01 -7.54
C SER A 330 4.49 5.39 -6.30
N ARG A 331 3.78 5.57 -5.20
CA ARG A 331 4.37 5.93 -3.91
C ARG A 331 4.22 4.78 -2.95
N ARG A 332 5.31 4.42 -2.28
CA ARG A 332 5.26 3.55 -1.12
C ARG A 332 5.70 4.34 0.10
N ALA A 333 4.76 4.53 1.03
CA ALA A 333 5.05 5.09 2.34
C ALA A 333 5.38 3.96 3.32
N ILE A 334 6.48 4.10 4.04
CA ILE A 334 7.00 3.12 4.98
C ILE A 334 7.24 3.85 6.31
N PRO A 335 6.82 3.30 7.46
CA PRO A 335 7.20 3.87 8.74
C PRO A 335 8.71 3.80 8.95
N GLY A 336 9.29 4.86 9.49
CA GLY A 336 10.71 4.93 9.81
C GLY A 336 10.94 5.68 11.12
N ILE A 337 12.06 5.38 11.76
CA ILE A 337 12.50 6.03 12.99
C ILE A 337 13.65 6.96 12.64
N LEU A 338 13.49 8.23 12.98
CA LEU A 338 14.53 9.26 12.89
C LEU A 338 15.54 9.04 14.00
N VAL A 339 16.82 9.01 13.67
CA VAL A 339 17.91 8.84 14.62
C VAL A 339 18.97 9.92 14.41
N ASP A 340 19.53 10.41 15.50
CA ASP A 340 20.66 11.33 15.49
C ASP A 340 21.88 10.64 14.91
N ALA A 341 22.47 11.25 13.89
CA ALA A 341 23.72 10.82 13.29
C ALA A 341 24.77 11.95 13.32
N GLY A 342 24.68 12.84 14.31
CA GLY A 342 25.63 13.93 14.53
C GLY A 342 25.11 15.26 13.97
N SER A 343 25.69 15.71 12.85
CA SER A 343 25.25 16.93 12.15
C SER A 343 24.00 16.72 11.29
N GLU A 344 23.61 15.46 11.08
CA GLU A 344 22.52 15.06 10.21
C GLU A 344 21.58 14.10 10.96
N THR A 345 20.44 13.81 10.35
CA THR A 345 19.53 12.78 10.81
C THR A 345 19.49 11.64 9.80
N CYS A 346 19.44 10.41 10.30
CA CYS A 346 19.11 9.25 9.50
C CYS A 346 17.68 8.81 9.81
N VAL A 347 17.02 8.22 8.82
CA VAL A 347 15.84 7.39 9.06
C VAL A 347 16.23 5.93 8.94
N VAL A 348 15.81 5.12 9.90
CA VAL A 348 15.98 3.67 9.90
C VAL A 348 14.62 3.02 9.76
N THR A 349 14.52 2.04 8.86
CA THR A 349 13.30 1.25 8.65
C THR A 349 13.64 -0.23 8.44
N ALA A 350 12.63 -1.10 8.48
CA ALA A 350 12.79 -2.51 8.20
C ALA A 350 13.21 -2.72 6.73
N GLY A 351 14.29 -3.47 6.51
CA GLY A 351 14.81 -3.72 5.16
C GLY A 351 13.78 -4.38 4.24
N THR A 352 12.98 -5.27 4.81
CA THR A 352 11.85 -5.95 4.16
C THR A 352 10.75 -5.01 3.67
N ALA A 353 10.51 -3.89 4.37
CA ALA A 353 9.53 -2.89 3.96
C ALA A 353 9.99 -2.16 2.68
N GLY A 354 11.31 -1.97 2.55
CA GLY A 354 11.95 -1.37 1.37
C GLY A 354 12.15 -2.34 0.20
N ILE A 355 11.90 -3.64 0.34
CA ILE A 355 12.14 -4.61 -0.74
C ILE A 355 11.24 -4.32 -1.96
N ILE A 356 11.91 -4.11 -3.09
CA ILE A 356 11.32 -3.97 -4.41
C ILE A 356 11.31 -5.36 -5.08
N PRO A 357 10.19 -5.79 -5.69
CA PRO A 357 10.15 -7.05 -6.44
C PRO A 357 11.19 -7.06 -7.57
N VAL A 358 11.86 -8.19 -7.77
CA VAL A 358 12.85 -8.33 -8.86
C VAL A 358 12.17 -8.35 -10.22
N GLY A 359 12.68 -7.56 -11.16
CA GLY A 359 12.09 -7.34 -12.50
C GLY A 359 11.31 -6.02 -12.59
N ALA A 360 10.95 -5.41 -11.47
CA ALA A 360 10.73 -3.97 -11.43
C ALA A 360 12.11 -3.31 -11.56
N PRO A 361 12.30 -2.35 -12.49
CA PRO A 361 13.59 -1.66 -12.60
C PRO A 361 13.98 -1.07 -11.24
N HIS A 362 15.29 -0.95 -10.98
CA HIS A 362 15.79 -0.09 -9.90
C HIS A 362 15.30 1.33 -10.19
N ALA A 363 14.16 1.67 -9.62
CA ALA A 363 13.33 2.76 -10.12
C ALA A 363 12.88 3.63 -8.97
N VAL A 364 13.60 3.72 -7.84
CA VAL A 364 13.27 4.79 -6.88
C VAL A 364 13.87 6.07 -7.45
N ASP A 365 13.01 6.90 -8.02
CA ASP A 365 13.35 8.19 -8.64
C ASP A 365 13.63 9.24 -7.57
N ARG A 366 12.79 9.24 -6.53
CA ARG A 366 12.90 10.15 -5.40
C ARG A 366 12.56 9.46 -4.10
N THR A 367 13.27 9.84 -3.05
CA THR A 367 12.97 9.43 -1.68
C THR A 367 12.88 10.66 -0.79
N PHE A 368 11.84 10.75 0.03
CA PHE A 368 11.66 11.86 0.97
C PHE A 368 10.92 11.40 2.23
N LEU A 369 10.98 12.22 3.27
CA LEU A 369 10.30 12.03 4.54
C LEU A 369 9.05 12.91 4.60
N GLU A 370 7.95 12.34 5.04
CA GLU A 370 6.79 13.08 5.55
C GLU A 370 6.84 13.03 7.07
N ILE A 371 7.01 14.22 7.67
CA ILE A 371 6.94 14.44 9.11
C ILE A 371 5.72 15.33 9.36
N PRO A 372 4.88 15.03 10.37
CA PRO A 372 3.78 15.91 10.78
C PRO A 372 4.16 17.39 10.79
N ASN A 373 3.36 18.22 10.11
CA ASN A 373 3.51 19.68 10.08
C ASN A 373 4.84 20.18 9.48
N ARG A 374 5.53 19.38 8.66
CA ARG A 374 6.72 19.81 7.92
C ARG A 374 6.54 19.55 6.42
N PRO A 375 7.15 20.38 5.55
CA PRO A 375 7.23 20.05 4.13
C PRO A 375 8.02 18.74 3.93
N PRO A 376 7.83 18.03 2.80
CA PRO A 376 8.64 16.87 2.44
C PRO A 376 10.14 17.16 2.52
N ILE A 377 10.90 16.27 3.14
CA ILE A 377 12.36 16.42 3.32
C ILE A 377 13.06 15.33 2.52
N ASP A 378 13.91 15.69 1.57
CA ASP A 378 14.62 14.69 0.77
C ASP A 378 15.52 13.81 1.64
N ALA A 379 15.57 12.52 1.29
CA ALA A 379 16.38 11.52 1.97
C ALA A 379 17.10 10.64 0.95
N VAL A 380 18.35 10.27 1.24
CA VAL A 380 19.23 9.53 0.33
C VAL A 380 19.53 8.16 0.92
N TYR A 381 19.32 7.09 0.16
CA TYR A 381 19.65 5.73 0.58
C TYR A 381 21.14 5.59 0.87
N LEU A 382 21.48 4.96 2.00
CA LEU A 382 22.86 4.73 2.41
C LEU A 382 23.27 3.25 2.16
N PRO A 383 24.43 3.00 1.52
CA PRO A 383 24.95 1.65 1.26
C PRO A 383 25.19 0.79 2.51
N GLN A 384 25.28 1.41 3.68
CA GLN A 384 25.42 0.77 4.99
C GLN A 384 24.16 -0.01 5.40
N SER A 385 23.06 0.13 4.66
CA SER A 385 21.85 -0.67 4.82
C SER A 385 22.12 -2.18 4.77
N THR A 386 21.41 -2.93 5.60
CA THR A 386 21.52 -4.39 5.73
C THR A 386 20.25 -5.07 5.25
N LYS A 387 20.23 -6.42 5.22
CA LYS A 387 19.00 -7.19 4.93
C LYS A 387 17.87 -6.95 5.95
N GLU A 388 18.19 -6.50 7.16
CA GLU A 388 17.23 -6.29 8.25
C GLU A 388 16.81 -4.82 8.38
N LEU A 389 17.75 -3.89 8.14
CA LEU A 389 17.56 -2.47 8.38
C LEU A 389 18.04 -1.67 7.18
N PHE A 390 17.14 -0.89 6.59
CA PHE A 390 17.51 0.12 5.60
C PHE A 390 17.66 1.47 6.27
N VAL A 391 18.62 2.24 5.78
CA VAL A 391 18.95 3.56 6.30
C VAL A 391 18.99 4.58 5.17
N TYR A 392 18.43 5.75 5.44
CA TYR A 392 18.47 6.89 4.54
C TYR A 392 18.92 8.12 5.33
N ARG A 393 19.70 8.98 4.69
CA ARG A 393 20.28 10.20 5.26
C ARG A 393 19.52 11.43 4.83
N THR A 394 19.27 12.37 5.74
CA THR A 394 18.80 13.72 5.43
C THR A 394 19.95 14.71 5.49
N GLN A 395 19.89 15.79 4.71
CA GLN A 395 20.91 16.85 4.70
C GLN A 395 20.82 17.81 5.91
N GLN A 396 19.77 17.67 6.73
CA GLN A 396 19.53 18.51 7.89
C GLN A 396 19.31 17.66 9.13
N LYS A 397 19.62 18.24 10.29
CA LYS A 397 19.31 17.64 11.59
C LYS A 397 17.83 17.86 11.94
N LEU A 398 17.13 16.77 12.25
CA LEU A 398 15.70 16.76 12.51
C LEU A 398 15.35 16.28 13.92
N THR A 399 16.21 15.47 14.53
CA THR A 399 16.03 14.92 15.86
C THR A 399 17.38 14.72 16.56
N ASP A 400 17.37 14.72 17.90
CA ASP A 400 18.47 14.29 18.76
C ASP A 400 18.25 12.86 19.31
N TYR A 401 17.19 12.19 18.88
CA TYR A 401 16.82 10.88 19.39
C TYR A 401 17.87 9.82 19.07
N LYS A 402 18.24 9.05 20.10
CA LYS A 402 19.11 7.87 19.98
C LYS A 402 18.36 6.65 20.52
N PRO A 403 18.26 5.54 19.76
CA PRO A 403 17.70 4.30 20.26
C PRO A 403 18.42 3.84 21.53
N SER A 404 17.66 3.40 22.53
CA SER A 404 18.22 2.86 23.76
C SER A 404 18.97 1.56 23.48
N GLU A 405 20.11 1.36 24.13
CA GLU A 405 20.90 0.13 23.97
C GLU A 405 20.30 -1.07 24.71
N TYR A 406 19.23 -0.85 25.47
CA TYR A 406 18.56 -1.86 26.25
C TYR A 406 17.13 -1.43 26.55
N VAL A 407 16.17 -2.33 26.30
CA VAL A 407 14.81 -2.23 26.84
C VAL A 407 14.46 -3.58 27.46
N LEU A 408 13.98 -3.57 28.70
CA LEU A 408 13.60 -4.80 29.38
C LEU A 408 12.31 -5.34 28.75
N LEU A 409 12.43 -6.38 27.94
CA LEU A 409 11.32 -7.09 27.30
C LEU A 409 11.15 -8.50 27.90
N ALA A 410 9.91 -8.92 28.07
CA ALA A 410 9.53 -10.23 28.57
C ALA A 410 8.37 -10.82 27.75
N VAL A 411 8.23 -12.14 27.77
CA VAL A 411 7.07 -12.82 27.18
C VAL A 411 5.81 -12.38 27.92
N GLY A 412 4.78 -12.01 27.17
CA GLY A 412 3.53 -11.49 27.72
C GLY A 412 3.46 -9.96 27.78
N ASP A 413 4.58 -9.25 27.58
CA ASP A 413 4.57 -7.79 27.50
C ASP A 413 3.68 -7.29 26.37
N GLU A 414 2.90 -6.26 26.65
CA GLU A 414 2.10 -5.55 25.67
C GLU A 414 2.86 -4.34 25.14
N LEU A 415 2.87 -4.22 23.82
CA LEU A 415 3.58 -3.18 23.09
C LEU A 415 2.57 -2.24 22.44
N ALA A 416 2.82 -0.94 22.53
CA ALA A 416 2.10 0.06 21.76
C ALA A 416 2.72 0.18 20.35
N ALA A 417 1.94 0.61 19.37
CA ALA A 417 2.44 0.85 18.01
C ALA A 417 2.00 2.20 17.49
N ILE A 418 2.81 2.80 16.60
CA ILE A 418 2.41 3.98 15.83
C ILE A 418 2.26 3.55 14.38
N TYR A 419 1.05 3.76 13.84
CA TYR A 419 0.77 3.59 12.42
C TYR A 419 0.73 4.97 11.77
N PRO A 420 1.79 5.40 11.08
CA PRO A 420 1.75 6.68 10.41
C PRO A 420 0.87 6.55 9.15
N GLY A 421 -0.42 6.83 9.32
CA GLY A 421 -1.43 6.83 8.25
C GLY A 421 -1.29 8.03 7.31
N SER A 422 -2.32 8.27 6.50
CA SER A 422 -2.40 9.42 5.59
C SER A 422 -2.62 10.76 6.31
N SER A 423 -3.05 10.70 7.59
CA SER A 423 -3.29 11.87 8.41
C SER A 423 -1.96 12.51 8.87
N PRO A 424 -1.88 13.85 8.96
CA PRO A 424 -0.71 14.53 9.51
C PRO A 424 -0.49 14.24 11.00
N GLN A 425 -1.43 13.57 11.69
CA GLN A 425 -1.33 13.31 13.11
C GLN A 425 -0.88 11.87 13.41
N LEU A 426 0.27 11.73 14.06
CA LEU A 426 0.72 10.46 14.62
C LEU A 426 -0.19 10.08 15.79
N SER A 427 -0.69 8.85 15.77
CA SER A 427 -1.46 8.26 16.87
C SER A 427 -0.79 6.98 17.34
N LEU A 428 -0.66 6.88 18.66
CA LEU A 428 -0.19 5.70 19.36
C LEU A 428 -1.40 4.82 19.66
N THR A 429 -1.33 3.57 19.21
CA THR A 429 -2.28 2.51 19.54
C THR A 429 -1.72 1.74 20.74
N PRO A 430 -2.33 1.83 21.93
CA PRO A 430 -1.91 1.03 23.07
C PRO A 430 -2.19 -0.46 22.80
N GLN A 431 -1.42 -1.36 23.41
CA GLN A 431 -1.65 -2.81 23.36
C GLN A 431 -1.78 -3.38 21.93
N ALA A 432 -1.04 -2.80 20.99
CA ALA A 432 -1.08 -3.16 19.57
C ALA A 432 -0.60 -4.59 19.30
N ALA A 433 0.28 -5.14 20.13
CA ALA A 433 0.72 -6.53 20.06
C ALA A 433 1.29 -7.00 21.41
N ARG A 434 1.37 -8.32 21.59
CA ARG A 434 2.00 -8.97 22.74
C ARG A 434 3.21 -9.78 22.32
N ILE A 435 4.25 -9.76 23.15
CA ILE A 435 5.44 -10.62 22.94
C ILE A 435 5.10 -12.08 23.25
N VAL A 436 5.35 -12.97 22.30
CA VAL A 436 5.11 -14.42 22.42
C VAL A 436 6.38 -15.19 22.75
N SER A 437 7.49 -14.88 22.07
CA SER A 437 8.74 -15.59 22.25
C SER A 437 9.93 -14.78 21.74
N PHE A 438 11.13 -15.13 22.21
CA PHE A 438 12.41 -14.56 21.79
C PHE A 438 13.19 -15.55 20.93
N ASP A 439 14.28 -15.06 20.33
CA ASP A 439 15.26 -15.85 19.58
C ASP A 439 14.70 -16.69 18.43
N ASN A 440 13.62 -16.19 17.82
CA ASN A 440 12.99 -16.85 16.69
C ASN A 440 13.84 -16.72 15.43
N GLN A 441 13.68 -17.72 14.56
CA GLN A 441 14.24 -17.72 13.23
C GLN A 441 13.12 -17.64 12.20
N ALA A 442 13.35 -16.88 11.14
CA ALA A 442 12.41 -16.76 10.03
C ALA A 442 13.16 -16.75 8.69
N GLU A 443 12.58 -17.40 7.69
CA GLU A 443 13.08 -17.37 6.32
C GLU A 443 12.11 -16.60 5.44
N LEU A 444 12.64 -15.63 4.69
CA LEU A 444 11.94 -14.97 3.61
C LEU A 444 12.51 -15.45 2.28
N ALA A 445 11.68 -16.15 1.51
CA ALA A 445 11.96 -16.46 0.11
C ALA A 445 11.33 -15.38 -0.76
N LEU A 446 12.12 -14.79 -1.66
CA LEU A 446 11.66 -13.78 -2.62
C LEU A 446 11.71 -14.36 -4.03
N PRO A 447 10.64 -14.99 -4.54
CA PRO A 447 10.59 -15.44 -5.92
C PRO A 447 10.78 -14.23 -6.87
N PRO A 448 11.55 -14.33 -7.96
CA PRO A 448 12.25 -15.51 -8.48
C PRO A 448 13.69 -15.71 -7.98
N LEU A 449 14.19 -14.88 -7.06
CA LEU A 449 15.54 -15.02 -6.53
C LEU A 449 15.64 -16.33 -5.74
N LYS A 450 16.59 -17.19 -6.09
CA LYS A 450 16.99 -18.35 -5.27
C LYS A 450 17.58 -17.97 -3.91
N ASN A 451 17.61 -16.68 -3.57
CA ASN A 451 18.17 -16.15 -2.35
C ASN A 451 17.12 -16.22 -1.25
N LYS A 452 17.37 -17.07 -0.26
CA LYS A 452 16.64 -17.09 1.00
C LYS A 452 17.28 -16.09 1.95
N HIS A 453 16.50 -15.14 2.43
CA HIS A 453 16.93 -14.30 3.54
C HIS A 453 16.55 -14.99 4.85
N ARG A 454 17.55 -15.53 5.54
CA ARG A 454 17.37 -16.06 6.89
C ARG A 454 17.62 -14.94 7.91
N PHE A 455 16.70 -14.81 8.84
CA PHE A 455 16.75 -13.87 9.96
C PHE A 455 16.73 -14.66 11.26
N GLU A 456 17.50 -14.21 12.24
CA GLU A 456 17.69 -14.90 13.51
C GLU A 456 17.62 -13.90 14.67
N GLY A 457 17.37 -14.40 15.88
CA GLY A 457 17.25 -13.56 17.07
C GLY A 457 16.04 -12.61 17.02
N LEU A 458 14.97 -13.00 16.33
CA LEU A 458 13.77 -12.16 16.20
C LEU A 458 12.82 -12.37 17.37
N ILE A 459 12.06 -11.33 17.71
CA ILE A 459 10.98 -11.41 18.70
C ILE A 459 9.66 -11.68 17.96
N GLN A 460 8.93 -12.71 18.38
CA GLN A 460 7.63 -13.04 17.82
C GLN A 460 6.53 -12.26 18.55
N LEU A 461 5.59 -11.74 17.76
CA LEU A 461 4.39 -11.04 18.22
C LEU A 461 3.15 -11.89 17.92
N ASP A 462 2.07 -11.70 18.68
CA ASP A 462 0.79 -12.41 18.57
C ASP A 462 -0.20 -11.80 17.55
N ARG A 463 0.23 -10.76 16.83
CA ARG A 463 -0.55 -10.10 15.78
C ARG A 463 0.28 -9.92 14.52
N SER A 464 -0.38 -9.88 13.36
CA SER A 464 0.26 -9.48 12.10
C SER A 464 0.27 -7.95 11.99
N LEU A 465 1.46 -7.38 12.05
CA LEU A 465 1.70 -5.94 11.87
C LEU A 465 2.38 -5.68 10.52
N PRO A 466 2.17 -4.52 9.87
CA PRO A 466 2.91 -4.16 8.68
C PRO A 466 4.42 -4.04 8.93
N GLU A 467 5.24 -4.32 7.93
CA GLU A 467 6.69 -4.14 8.01
C GLU A 467 7.06 -2.67 8.23
N GLY A 468 8.09 -2.44 9.04
CA GLY A 468 8.53 -1.12 9.46
C GLY A 468 7.74 -0.55 10.65
N THR A 469 6.65 -1.18 11.11
CA THR A 469 5.87 -0.68 12.25
C THR A 469 6.73 -0.57 13.51
N PRO A 470 6.90 0.65 14.09
CA PRO A 470 7.62 0.86 15.34
C PRO A 470 6.76 0.45 16.53
N LEU A 471 7.37 -0.30 17.44
CA LEU A 471 6.75 -0.83 18.65
C LEU A 471 7.40 -0.22 19.88
N PHE A 472 6.59 0.07 20.90
CA PHE A 472 7.00 0.78 22.09
C PHE A 472 6.58 0.04 23.35
N LYS A 473 7.46 0.03 24.35
CA LYS A 473 7.15 -0.37 25.72
C LYS A 473 7.43 0.82 26.62
N GLU A 474 6.42 1.30 27.36
CA GLU A 474 6.56 2.41 28.31
C GLU A 474 7.20 3.67 27.69
N GLY A 475 6.87 3.95 26.42
CA GLY A 475 7.40 5.08 25.66
C GLY A 475 8.83 4.92 25.14
N GLN A 476 9.49 3.80 25.43
CA GLN A 476 10.77 3.42 24.82
C GLN A 476 10.53 2.60 23.55
N LEU A 477 11.36 2.78 22.53
CA LEU A 477 11.32 1.93 21.34
C LEU A 477 11.73 0.51 21.72
N ALA A 478 10.85 -0.46 21.50
CA ALA A 478 11.11 -1.89 21.71
C ALA A 478 11.67 -2.56 20.44
N GLY A 479 11.27 -2.10 19.25
CA GLY A 479 11.75 -2.66 18.00
C GLY A 479 10.98 -2.23 16.76
N LEU A 480 11.33 -2.84 15.63
CA LEU A 480 10.71 -2.64 14.33
C LEU A 480 10.18 -3.95 13.78
N THR A 481 8.95 -3.97 13.28
CA THR A 481 8.40 -5.16 12.61
C THR A 481 9.17 -5.44 11.32
N LEU A 482 9.79 -6.61 11.20
CA LEU A 482 10.56 -7.04 10.04
C LEU A 482 9.74 -7.93 9.10
N LEU A 483 9.00 -8.90 9.63
CA LEU A 483 8.19 -9.80 8.81
C LEU A 483 6.78 -9.79 9.34
N GLY A 484 5.85 -9.38 8.50
CA GLY A 484 4.50 -9.10 8.92
C GLY A 484 3.50 -9.33 7.81
N THR A 485 2.51 -8.46 7.74
CA THR A 485 1.32 -8.61 6.89
C THR A 485 1.66 -8.91 5.43
N ARG A 486 2.69 -8.28 4.85
CA ARG A 486 3.02 -8.46 3.42
C ARG A 486 3.58 -9.84 3.12
N PHE A 487 4.38 -10.40 4.03
CA PHE A 487 5.12 -11.63 3.78
C PHE A 487 4.51 -12.86 4.46
N LEU A 488 3.84 -12.67 5.58
CA LEU A 488 3.13 -13.73 6.31
C LEU A 488 1.66 -13.82 5.91
N GLY A 489 1.12 -12.75 5.30
CA GLY A 489 -0.27 -12.63 4.86
C GLY A 489 -1.17 -11.94 5.88
N GLU A 490 -2.24 -11.29 5.41
CA GLU A 490 -3.19 -10.54 6.24
C GLU A 490 -3.90 -11.38 7.29
N LYS A 491 -4.07 -12.68 7.03
CA LYS A 491 -4.68 -13.63 7.96
C LYS A 491 -3.67 -14.22 8.96
N ALA A 492 -2.40 -13.83 8.90
CA ALA A 492 -1.43 -14.27 9.87
C ALA A 492 -1.80 -13.73 11.26
N ASN A 493 -1.65 -14.56 12.27
CA ASN A 493 -1.81 -14.21 13.68
C ASN A 493 -0.45 -13.98 14.35
N LYS A 494 0.57 -13.61 13.57
CA LYS A 494 1.92 -13.38 14.07
C LYS A 494 2.70 -12.45 13.16
N SER A 495 3.68 -11.79 13.75
CA SER A 495 4.73 -11.06 13.04
C SER A 495 6.05 -11.20 13.81
N TYR A 496 7.15 -10.82 13.18
CA TYR A 496 8.48 -10.87 13.76
C TYR A 496 9.11 -9.49 13.75
N MET A 497 9.69 -9.10 14.88
CA MET A 497 10.30 -7.79 15.10
C MET A 497 11.82 -7.91 15.30
N VAL A 498 12.58 -6.94 14.79
CA VAL A 498 13.98 -6.70 15.17
C VAL A 498 14.01 -5.95 16.50
N PRO A 499 14.71 -6.47 17.52
CA PRO A 499 14.81 -5.82 18.83
C PRO A 499 15.61 -4.52 18.77
N VAL A 500 15.29 -3.56 19.64
CA VAL A 500 15.90 -2.22 19.68
C VAL A 500 17.42 -2.26 19.87
N GLU A 501 17.95 -3.23 20.61
CA GLU A 501 19.38 -3.39 20.85
C GLU A 501 20.15 -3.53 19.54
N ARG A 502 19.56 -4.23 18.56
CA ARG A 502 20.15 -4.42 17.23
C ARG A 502 20.06 -3.14 16.39
N ILE A 503 18.96 -2.40 16.53
CA ILE A 503 18.78 -1.09 15.89
C ILE A 503 19.81 -0.10 16.45
N ALA A 504 19.98 -0.05 17.77
CA ALA A 504 20.96 0.80 18.45
C ALA A 504 22.40 0.45 18.06
N ALA A 505 22.74 -0.84 18.02
CA ALA A 505 24.05 -1.30 17.54
C ALA A 505 24.30 -0.86 16.09
N PHE A 506 23.32 -1.08 15.21
CA PHE A 506 23.38 -0.63 13.83
C PHE A 506 23.60 0.89 13.71
N CYS A 507 22.83 1.69 14.46
CA CYS A 507 22.97 3.14 14.46
C CYS A 507 24.34 3.62 14.96
N ARG A 508 24.94 2.94 15.94
CA ARG A 508 26.28 3.26 16.46
C ARG A 508 27.38 3.04 15.42
N GLU A 509 27.19 2.04 14.56
CA GLU A 509 28.13 1.68 13.50
C GLU A 509 27.98 2.54 12.24
N LEU A 510 26.92 3.36 12.15
CA LEU A 510 26.75 4.35 11.09
C LEU A 510 27.81 5.44 11.21
N LYS A 511 28.98 5.20 10.61
CA LYS A 511 29.98 6.22 10.35
C LYS A 511 29.50 7.05 9.16
N ILE A 512 28.77 8.13 9.42
CA ILE A 512 28.48 9.12 8.39
C ILE A 512 29.75 9.96 8.21
N VAL A 513 30.51 9.64 7.18
CA VAL A 513 31.61 10.50 6.74
C VAL A 513 30.96 11.70 6.03
N PRO A 514 31.25 12.94 6.43
CA PRO A 514 30.76 14.12 5.71
C PRO A 514 31.19 14.04 4.25
N GLU A 515 30.29 14.33 3.31
CA GLU A 515 30.70 14.47 1.92
C GLU A 515 31.68 15.65 1.80
N GLY A 516 32.95 15.35 1.48
CA GLY A 516 33.99 16.35 1.23
C GLY A 516 35.17 16.40 2.21
N SER A 517 35.39 15.38 3.05
CA SER A 517 36.63 15.23 3.83
C SER A 517 37.78 14.61 3.03
#